data_AF-A0A842TEW4-F1
#
_entry.id   AF-A0A842TEW4-F1
#
_cell.length_a   1.000
_cell.length_b   1.000
_cell.length_c   1.000
_cell.angle_alpha   90.00
_cell.angle_beta   90.00
_cell.angle_gamma   90.00
#
_symmetry.space_group_name_H-M   'P 1'
#
loop_
_entity.id
_entity.type
_entity.pdbx_description
1 polymer ?
#
loop_
_entity_poly.entity_id
_entity_poly.type
_entity_poly.pdbx_seq_one_letter_code
_entity_poly.pdbx_strand_id
1 'polypeptide(L)'
;SLLEPKPARAYSSVENSYVIADVAIKRVDGSLQLVINDDIIPDISFNDEYKKFLSVKNNPELKRYLIEKEERAVSLLTSIRYRQTNLEKVMKRLLEVQYDFFDKGPGHLVPYTLKKLSEEIEVNSGTLSRIINAKYVQTEWGVFSLRIFFSSSLRAREGDVSSNTVKDMIMEIIDSYEDSQKLSDQKIVEVLAKRGIKVARRTVAKYRKKLNILSSFHR
;
A
#
# COMPACT_ATOMS: atom_id res chain seq x y z
N SER A 1 48.24 8.63 -4.21
CA SER A 1 46.98 9.10 -4.82
C SER A 1 45.84 8.60 -3.95
N LEU A 2 45.33 9.46 -3.06
CA LEU A 2 44.36 9.08 -2.03
C LEU A 2 43.16 10.03 -2.11
N LEU A 3 42.43 9.95 -3.22
CA LEU A 3 41.22 10.74 -3.43
C LEU A 3 40.07 9.78 -3.74
N GLU A 4 39.22 9.59 -2.74
CA GLU A 4 37.96 8.86 -2.84
C GLU A 4 36.97 9.74 -3.64
N PRO A 5 36.52 9.33 -4.84
CA PRO A 5 35.66 10.17 -5.69
C PRO A 5 34.24 10.35 -5.12
N LYS A 6 33.86 9.60 -4.08
CA LYS A 6 32.54 9.67 -3.44
C LYS A 6 32.68 9.61 -1.90
N PRO A 7 33.26 10.65 -1.27
CA PRO A 7 33.60 10.65 0.15
C PRO A 7 32.38 10.57 1.07
N ALA A 8 31.20 10.93 0.58
CA ALA A 8 29.94 10.88 1.32
C ALA A 8 29.22 9.52 1.30
N ARG A 9 29.71 8.51 0.54
CA ARG A 9 29.04 7.20 0.43
C ARG A 9 28.91 6.48 1.77
N ALA A 10 29.90 6.62 2.66
CA ALA A 10 29.89 6.05 4.00
C ALA A 10 28.87 6.72 4.95
N TYR A 11 28.38 7.91 4.63
CA TYR A 11 27.39 8.67 5.40
C TYR A 11 25.97 8.55 4.82
N SER A 12 25.83 7.84 3.70
CA SER A 12 24.56 7.54 3.03
C SER A 12 24.10 6.14 3.47
N SER A 13 23.42 6.07 4.61
CA SER A 13 22.61 4.89 4.97
C SER A 13 21.23 5.02 4.34
N VAL A 14 21.15 5.09 3.00
CA VAL A 14 19.86 4.83 2.35
C VAL A 14 19.72 3.31 2.40
N GLU A 15 19.08 2.81 3.45
CA GLU A 15 18.47 1.49 3.39
C GLU A 15 17.49 1.53 2.22
N ASN A 16 17.90 0.95 1.10
CA ASN A 16 17.05 0.73 -0.04
C ASN A 16 16.03 -0.34 0.40
N SER A 17 14.97 0.09 1.08
CA SER A 17 13.89 -0.80 1.48
C SER A 17 13.09 -1.11 0.21
N TYR A 18 13.46 -2.22 -0.44
CA TYR A 18 12.67 -2.77 -1.52
C TYR A 18 11.32 -3.19 -0.95
N VAL A 19 10.29 -2.41 -1.24
CA VAL A 19 8.91 -2.79 -0.92
C VAL A 19 8.48 -3.84 -1.95
N ILE A 20 8.42 -5.10 -1.52
CA ILE A 20 7.83 -6.16 -2.32
C ILE A 20 6.31 -5.96 -2.29
N ALA A 21 5.71 -5.70 -3.45
CA ALA A 21 4.26 -5.54 -3.56
C ALA A 21 3.56 -6.90 -3.45
N ASP A 22 2.48 -6.96 -2.67
CA ASP A 22 1.66 -8.17 -2.53
C ASP A 22 0.79 -8.43 -3.77
N VAL A 23 0.54 -7.39 -4.56
CA VAL A 23 -0.32 -7.43 -5.76
C VAL A 23 0.30 -6.57 -6.86
N ALA A 24 0.02 -6.93 -8.11
CA ALA A 24 0.45 -6.20 -9.29
C ALA A 24 -0.71 -6.01 -10.27
N ILE A 25 -0.74 -4.88 -10.95
CA ILE A 25 -1.57 -4.65 -12.13
C ILE A 25 -0.63 -4.63 -13.34
N LYS A 26 -0.89 -5.50 -14.31
CA LYS A 26 -0.07 -5.64 -15.53
C LYS A 26 -0.94 -5.52 -16.77
N ARG A 27 -0.41 -4.95 -17.85
CA ARG A 27 -1.03 -5.03 -19.15
C ARG A 27 -0.66 -6.34 -19.84
N VAL A 28 -1.68 -7.10 -20.22
CA VAL A 28 -1.58 -8.37 -20.96
C VAL A 28 -2.57 -8.29 -22.11
N ASP A 29 -2.08 -8.43 -23.35
CA ASP A 29 -2.88 -8.35 -24.58
C ASP A 29 -3.75 -7.08 -24.69
N GLY A 30 -3.20 -5.95 -24.23
CA GLY A 30 -3.89 -4.65 -24.25
C GLY A 30 -4.86 -4.42 -23.09
N SER A 31 -5.16 -5.44 -22.27
CA SER A 31 -6.04 -5.36 -21.11
C SER A 31 -5.25 -5.27 -19.80
N LEU A 32 -5.75 -4.49 -18.83
CA LEU A 32 -5.18 -4.48 -17.47
C LEU A 32 -5.69 -5.68 -16.68
N GLN A 33 -4.76 -6.44 -16.10
CA GLN A 33 -5.04 -7.64 -15.32
C GLN A 33 -4.44 -7.53 -13.92
N LEU A 34 -5.22 -7.97 -12.93
CA LEU A 34 -4.77 -8.14 -11.55
C LEU A 34 -3.99 -9.45 -11.43
N VAL A 35 -2.78 -9.34 -10.90
CA VAL A 35 -1.93 -10.47 -10.52
C VAL A 35 -1.71 -10.39 -9.01
N ILE A 36 -2.01 -11.48 -8.30
CA ILE A 36 -1.76 -11.58 -6.86
C ILE A 36 -0.54 -12.46 -6.67
N ASN A 37 0.41 -12.00 -5.86
CA ASN A 37 1.57 -12.81 -5.50
C ASN A 37 1.13 -13.81 -4.40
N ASP A 38 0.77 -15.02 -4.82
CA ASP A 38 0.35 -16.10 -3.92
C ASP A 38 1.53 -16.91 -3.32
N ASP A 39 2.77 -16.59 -3.72
CA ASP A 39 3.99 -17.28 -3.28
C ASP A 39 4.32 -17.15 -1.78
N ILE A 40 3.49 -16.45 -1.00
CA ILE A 40 3.71 -16.17 0.43
C ILE A 40 2.73 -16.98 1.32
N ILE A 41 1.90 -17.87 0.77
CA ILE A 41 1.10 -18.77 1.62
C ILE A 41 1.97 -19.97 2.01
N PRO A 42 2.35 -20.13 3.29
CA PRO A 42 2.99 -21.36 3.72
C PRO A 42 2.00 -22.52 3.55
N ASP A 43 2.48 -23.64 3.03
CA ASP A 43 1.70 -24.89 3.06
C ASP A 43 1.60 -25.38 4.51
N ILE A 44 0.44 -25.17 5.13
CA ILE A 44 0.18 -25.61 6.51
C ILE A 44 -0.55 -26.95 6.42
N SER A 45 0.18 -28.02 6.70
CA SER A 45 -0.37 -29.36 6.86
C SER A 45 -0.32 -29.79 8.32
N PHE A 46 -1.30 -30.58 8.74
CA PHE A 46 -1.26 -31.23 10.04
C PHE A 46 -0.40 -32.49 9.91
N ASN A 47 0.64 -32.63 10.74
CA ASN A 47 1.48 -33.83 10.69
C ASN A 47 0.63 -35.07 11.03
N ASP A 48 0.51 -35.97 10.06
CA ASP A 48 -0.33 -37.17 10.13
C ASP A 48 0.09 -38.16 11.23
N GLU A 49 1.32 -38.07 11.74
CA GLU A 49 1.75 -38.84 12.91
C GLU A 49 0.94 -38.49 14.14
N TYR A 50 0.47 -37.25 14.28
CA TYR A 50 -0.36 -36.86 15.40
C TYR A 50 -1.77 -37.45 15.35
N LYS A 51 -2.27 -37.77 14.15
CA LYS A 51 -3.54 -38.49 13.99
C LYS A 51 -3.46 -39.92 14.53
N LYS A 52 -2.27 -40.53 14.56
CA LYS A 52 -2.04 -41.85 15.17
C LYS A 52 -2.16 -41.79 16.70
N PHE A 53 -1.93 -40.64 17.34
CA PHE A 53 -2.15 -40.47 18.77
C PHE A 53 -3.63 -40.26 19.12
N LEU A 54 -4.47 -39.82 18.18
CA LEU A 54 -5.93 -39.72 18.37
C LEU A 54 -6.62 -41.10 18.47
N SER A 55 -6.02 -42.14 17.89
CA SER A 55 -6.53 -43.52 17.93
C SER A 55 -6.08 -44.31 19.17
N VAL A 56 -5.12 -43.79 19.94
CA VAL A 56 -4.69 -44.40 21.21
C VAL A 56 -5.76 -44.13 22.27
N LYS A 57 -6.60 -45.15 22.54
CA LYS A 57 -7.82 -45.10 23.36
C LYS A 57 -7.68 -44.62 24.82
N ASN A 58 -6.48 -44.34 25.33
CA ASN A 58 -6.22 -44.23 26.77
C ASN A 58 -5.76 -42.85 27.29
N ASN A 59 -5.81 -41.78 26.49
CA ASN A 59 -5.51 -40.44 27.03
C ASN A 59 -6.50 -39.36 26.53
N PRO A 60 -7.59 -39.11 27.29
CA PRO A 60 -8.59 -38.11 26.93
C PRO A 60 -8.05 -36.68 26.93
N GLU A 61 -7.05 -36.37 27.76
CA GLU A 61 -6.42 -35.04 27.79
C GLU A 61 -5.58 -34.78 26.53
N LEU A 62 -4.80 -35.78 26.10
CA LEU A 62 -4.03 -35.72 24.85
C LEU A 62 -4.96 -35.56 23.65
N LYS A 63 -6.07 -36.31 23.60
CA LYS A 63 -7.07 -36.18 22.54
C LYS A 63 -7.65 -34.77 22.48
N ARG A 64 -8.04 -34.20 23.62
CA ARG A 64 -8.57 -32.83 23.71
C ARG A 64 -7.53 -31.80 23.24
N TYR A 65 -6.28 -31.95 23.67
CA TYR A 65 -5.19 -31.05 23.26
C TYR A 65 -4.95 -31.08 21.74
N LEU A 66 -4.94 -32.27 21.13
CA LEU A 66 -4.73 -32.42 19.69
C LEU A 66 -5.87 -31.79 18.89
N ILE A 67 -7.12 -31.99 19.30
CA ILE A 67 -8.30 -31.35 18.68
C ILE A 67 -8.17 -29.81 18.76
N GLU A 68 -7.83 -29.25 19.93
CA GLU A 68 -7.66 -27.80 20.09
C GLU A 68 -6.52 -27.24 19.22
N LYS A 69 -5.47 -28.04 18.94
CA LYS A 69 -4.39 -27.64 18.03
C LYS A 69 -4.83 -27.69 16.57
N GLU A 70 -5.56 -28.72 16.18
CA GLU A 70 -6.14 -28.86 14.85
C GLU A 70 -7.11 -27.71 14.54
N GLU A 71 -8.03 -27.41 15.45
CA GLU A 71 -8.99 -26.30 15.30
C GLU A 71 -8.29 -24.95 15.14
N ARG A 72 -7.21 -24.70 15.90
CA ARG A 72 -6.40 -23.48 15.76
C ARG A 72 -5.70 -23.40 14.41
N ALA A 73 -5.14 -24.50 13.92
CA ALA A 73 -4.48 -24.55 12.62
C ALA A 73 -5.48 -24.29 11.48
N VAL A 74 -6.66 -24.91 11.53
CA VAL A 74 -7.74 -24.69 10.56
C VAL A 74 -8.24 -23.25 10.60
N SER A 75 -8.43 -22.68 11.79
CA SER A 75 -8.84 -21.28 11.97
C SER A 75 -7.82 -20.29 11.38
N LEU A 76 -6.52 -20.55 11.60
CA LEU A 76 -5.44 -19.76 11.02
C LEU A 76 -5.47 -19.81 9.48
N LEU A 77 -5.54 -21.02 8.91
CA LEU A 77 -5.64 -21.22 7.46
C LEU A 77 -6.84 -20.49 6.87
N THR A 78 -8.00 -20.61 7.52
CA THR A 78 -9.23 -19.93 7.10
C THR A 78 -9.06 -18.42 7.13
N SER A 79 -8.40 -17.89 8.17
CA SER A 79 -8.13 -16.45 8.31
C SER A 79 -7.18 -15.94 7.24
N ILE A 80 -6.15 -16.71 6.87
CA ILE A 80 -5.22 -16.37 5.79
C ILE A 80 -5.96 -16.30 4.45
N ARG A 81 -6.75 -17.33 4.12
CA ARG A 81 -7.56 -17.36 2.90
C ARG A 81 -8.55 -16.21 2.84
N TYR A 82 -9.26 -15.94 3.94
CA TYR A 82 -10.19 -14.82 4.05
C TYR A 82 -9.52 -13.47 3.76
N ARG A 83 -8.31 -13.25 4.28
CA ARG A 83 -7.52 -12.05 3.99
C ARG A 83 -7.19 -11.91 2.50
N GLN A 84 -6.81 -13.00 1.83
CA GLN A 84 -6.49 -12.99 0.41
C GLN A 84 -7.73 -12.72 -0.46
N THR A 85 -8.82 -13.46 -0.22
CA THR A 85 -10.06 -13.26 -0.97
C THR A 85 -10.56 -11.82 -0.83
N ASN A 86 -10.44 -11.22 0.35
CA ASN A 86 -10.81 -9.82 0.53
C ASN A 86 -9.85 -8.86 -0.17
N LEU A 87 -8.53 -9.11 -0.14
CA LEU A 87 -7.57 -8.30 -0.88
C LEU A 87 -7.85 -8.34 -2.39
N GLU A 88 -8.15 -9.53 -2.93
CA GLU A 88 -8.55 -9.69 -4.32
C GLU A 88 -9.81 -8.89 -4.66
N LYS A 89 -10.87 -9.01 -3.84
CA LYS A 89 -12.11 -8.24 -4.01
C LYS A 89 -11.85 -6.74 -4.01
N VAL A 90 -11.04 -6.26 -3.06
CA VAL A 90 -10.62 -4.87 -2.98
C VAL A 90 -9.92 -4.45 -4.25
N MET A 91 -8.93 -5.22 -4.72
CA MET A 91 -8.13 -4.88 -5.88
C MET A 91 -8.90 -4.92 -7.19
N LYS A 92 -9.80 -5.89 -7.38
CA LYS A 92 -10.70 -5.93 -8.55
C LYS A 92 -11.55 -4.68 -8.61
N ARG A 93 -12.19 -4.33 -7.49
CA ARG A 93 -13.02 -3.12 -7.44
C ARG A 93 -12.21 -1.85 -7.62
N LEU A 94 -11.00 -1.82 -7.07
CA LEU A 94 -10.08 -0.69 -7.22
C LEU A 94 -9.64 -0.51 -8.67
N LEU A 95 -9.32 -1.60 -9.38
CA LEU A 95 -8.96 -1.58 -10.79
C LEU A 95 -10.09 -1.01 -11.66
N GLU A 96 -11.33 -1.37 -11.38
CA GLU A 96 -12.50 -0.83 -12.09
C GLU A 96 -12.68 0.68 -11.85
N VAL A 97 -12.62 1.10 -10.58
CA VAL A 97 -12.88 2.50 -10.22
C VAL A 97 -11.74 3.42 -10.64
N GLN A 98 -10.50 2.95 -10.51
CA GLN A 98 -9.27 3.71 -10.79
C GLN A 98 -8.65 3.28 -12.12
N TYR A 99 -9.46 2.81 -13.08
CA TYR A 99 -8.97 2.30 -14.36
C TYR A 99 -8.05 3.30 -15.06
N ASP A 100 -8.46 4.57 -15.15
CA ASP A 100 -7.67 5.61 -15.81
C ASP A 100 -6.33 5.86 -15.10
N PHE A 101 -6.24 5.71 -13.78
CA PHE A 101 -4.95 5.78 -13.07
C PHE A 101 -4.02 4.67 -13.52
N PHE A 102 -4.52 3.43 -13.58
CA PHE A 102 -3.69 2.29 -13.96
C PHE A 102 -3.32 2.32 -15.45
N ASP A 103 -4.21 2.83 -16.30
CA ASP A 103 -4.04 2.90 -17.75
C ASP A 103 -3.17 4.08 -18.20
N LYS A 104 -3.41 5.27 -17.65
CA LYS A 104 -2.83 6.55 -18.10
C LYS A 104 -1.89 7.20 -17.08
N GLY A 105 -1.80 6.63 -15.88
CA GLY A 105 -0.86 7.04 -14.84
C GLY A 105 -1.41 7.96 -13.75
N PRO A 106 -0.56 8.37 -12.79
CA PRO A 106 -0.95 9.00 -11.52
C PRO A 106 -1.77 10.29 -11.62
N GLY A 107 -1.74 10.97 -12.76
CA GLY A 107 -2.54 12.17 -13.03
C GLY A 107 -4.05 11.93 -13.14
N HIS A 108 -4.48 10.68 -13.27
CA HIS A 108 -5.88 10.31 -13.53
C HIS A 108 -6.58 9.63 -12.35
N LEU A 109 -6.12 9.89 -11.13
CA LEU A 109 -6.74 9.39 -9.92
C LEU A 109 -8.14 10.01 -9.72
N VAL A 110 -9.15 9.16 -9.51
CA VAL A 110 -10.53 9.62 -9.24
C VAL A 110 -10.85 9.56 -7.75
N PRO A 111 -11.72 10.45 -7.23
CA PRO A 111 -12.14 10.38 -5.83
C PRO A 111 -12.89 9.08 -5.50
N TYR A 112 -12.37 8.31 -4.56
CA TYR A 112 -12.99 7.07 -4.09
C TYR A 112 -12.82 6.92 -2.59
N THR A 113 -13.83 6.44 -1.85
CA THR A 113 -13.76 6.41 -0.38
C THR A 113 -13.80 4.99 0.17
N LEU A 114 -13.14 4.77 1.32
CA LEU A 114 -13.20 3.49 2.02
C LEU A 114 -14.62 3.07 2.40
N LYS A 115 -15.48 4.04 2.74
CA LYS A 115 -16.89 3.78 3.04
C LYS A 115 -17.61 3.23 1.80
N LYS A 116 -17.42 3.86 0.64
CA LYS A 116 -18.03 3.41 -0.61
C LYS A 116 -17.55 2.00 -0.98
N LEU A 117 -16.24 1.75 -0.88
CA LEU A 117 -15.71 0.40 -1.09
C LEU A 117 -16.34 -0.61 -0.11
N SER A 118 -16.39 -0.28 1.18
CA SER A 118 -16.99 -1.14 2.23
C SER A 118 -18.42 -1.56 1.91
N GLU A 119 -19.23 -0.63 1.40
CA GLU A 119 -20.61 -0.88 0.98
C GLU A 119 -20.67 -1.74 -0.30
N GLU A 120 -19.78 -1.51 -1.27
CA GLU A 120 -19.78 -2.22 -2.56
C GLU A 120 -19.32 -3.69 -2.45
N ILE A 121 -18.37 -3.99 -1.56
CA ILE A 121 -17.83 -5.36 -1.40
C ILE A 121 -18.35 -6.07 -0.14
N GLU A 122 -19.27 -5.46 0.60
CA GLU A 122 -19.90 -5.99 1.82
C GLU A 122 -18.87 -6.41 2.90
N VAL A 123 -17.76 -5.69 2.99
CA VAL A 123 -16.71 -5.91 4.01
C VAL A 123 -16.66 -4.73 4.95
N ASN A 124 -16.57 -4.99 6.26
CA ASN A 124 -16.48 -3.94 7.27
C ASN A 124 -15.28 -3.00 7.04
N SER A 125 -15.52 -1.70 7.20
CA SER A 125 -14.51 -0.64 6.99
C SER A 125 -13.25 -0.80 7.86
N GLY A 126 -13.37 -1.34 9.08
CA GLY A 126 -12.22 -1.64 9.94
C GLY A 126 -11.35 -2.76 9.38
N THR A 127 -11.96 -3.80 8.82
CA THR A 127 -11.25 -4.89 8.14
C THR A 127 -10.56 -4.37 6.89
N LEU A 128 -11.24 -3.54 6.08
CA LEU A 128 -10.64 -2.94 4.90
C LEU A 128 -9.47 -2.00 5.21
N SER A 129 -9.61 -1.16 6.23
CA SER A 129 -8.53 -0.28 6.67
C SER A 129 -7.27 -1.08 7.03
N ARG A 130 -7.42 -2.20 7.75
CA ARG A 130 -6.30 -3.08 8.08
C ARG A 130 -5.67 -3.71 6.84
N ILE A 131 -6.48 -4.17 5.89
CA ILE A 131 -6.00 -4.74 4.63
C ILE A 131 -5.23 -3.69 3.82
N ILE A 132 -5.74 -2.47 3.70
CA ILE A 132 -5.19 -1.43 2.82
C ILE A 132 -3.91 -0.80 3.38
N ASN A 133 -3.83 -0.58 4.70
CA ASN A 133 -2.75 0.17 5.32
C ASN A 133 -1.37 -0.50 5.23
N ALA A 134 -1.31 -1.82 5.06
CA ALA A 134 -0.08 -2.60 5.04
C ALA A 134 0.25 -3.16 3.66
N LYS A 135 -0.43 -2.70 2.59
CA LYS A 135 -0.35 -3.30 1.27
C LYS A 135 0.04 -2.30 0.19
N TYR A 136 0.80 -2.82 -0.77
CA TYR A 136 1.31 -2.09 -1.90
C TYR A 136 0.92 -2.81 -3.18
N VAL A 137 0.68 -2.02 -4.23
CA VAL A 137 0.42 -2.49 -5.58
C VAL A 137 1.56 -2.07 -6.48
N GLN A 138 2.10 -3.01 -7.24
CA GLN A 138 3.01 -2.73 -8.34
C GLN A 138 2.19 -2.43 -9.60
N THR A 139 2.54 -1.36 -10.30
CA THR A 139 1.92 -0.94 -11.55
C THR A 139 3.01 -0.62 -12.58
N GLU A 140 2.63 -0.32 -13.82
CA GLU A 140 3.56 0.17 -14.85
C GLU A 140 4.23 1.50 -14.46
N TRP A 141 3.61 2.27 -13.56
CA TRP A 141 4.07 3.58 -13.10
C TRP A 141 4.88 3.51 -11.80
N GLY A 142 5.12 2.31 -11.27
CA GLY A 142 5.83 2.09 -10.01
C GLY A 142 4.98 1.42 -8.94
N VAL A 143 5.54 1.37 -7.72
CA VAL A 143 4.92 0.72 -6.55
C VAL A 143 4.22 1.77 -5.69
N PHE A 144 2.94 1.56 -5.42
CA PHE A 144 2.10 2.50 -4.68
C PHE A 144 1.46 1.84 -3.46
N SER A 145 1.38 2.58 -2.35
CA SER A 145 0.56 2.15 -1.21
C SER A 145 -0.91 2.18 -1.60
N LEU A 146 -1.68 1.14 -1.24
CA LEU A 146 -3.12 1.12 -1.53
C LEU A 146 -3.89 2.30 -0.92
N ARG A 147 -3.33 2.94 0.12
CA ARG A 147 -3.97 4.09 0.78
C ARG A 147 -4.19 5.28 -0.17
N ILE A 148 -3.31 5.49 -1.16
CA ILE A 148 -3.39 6.68 -2.02
C ILE A 148 -4.68 6.73 -2.85
N PHE A 149 -5.27 5.56 -3.12
CA PHE A 149 -6.47 5.43 -3.94
C PHE A 149 -7.76 5.78 -3.21
N PHE A 150 -7.67 6.06 -1.90
CA PHE A 150 -8.84 6.36 -1.08
C PHE A 150 -8.76 7.78 -0.53
N SER A 151 -9.70 8.61 -0.94
CA SER A 151 -9.98 9.89 -0.30
C SER A 151 -10.61 9.66 1.07
N SER A 152 -10.18 10.44 2.07
CA SER A 152 -10.78 10.39 3.39
C SER A 152 -12.23 10.93 3.28
N SER A 153 -13.22 10.07 3.55
CA SER A 153 -14.62 10.50 3.75
C SER A 153 -14.78 11.31 5.04
N LEU A 154 -13.73 11.40 5.84
CA LEU A 154 -13.59 12.34 6.93
C LEU A 154 -12.89 13.57 6.37
N ARG A 155 -13.50 14.73 6.58
CA ARG A 155 -12.88 16.05 6.40
C ARG A 155 -11.42 15.94 6.81
N ALA A 156 -10.50 15.96 5.84
CA ALA A 156 -9.07 15.96 6.11
C ALA A 156 -8.80 17.18 7.00
N ARG A 157 -8.72 16.95 8.30
CA ARG A 157 -8.07 17.88 9.22
C ARG A 157 -6.58 17.72 8.96
N GLU A 158 -5.82 18.81 9.12
CA GLU A 158 -4.36 18.73 9.14
C GLU A 158 -3.92 17.60 10.09
N GLY A 159 -3.42 16.50 9.54
CA GLY A 159 -2.95 15.35 10.32
C GLY A 159 -3.35 13.95 9.83
N ASP A 160 -4.41 13.81 9.02
CA ASP A 160 -4.89 12.46 8.61
C ASP A 160 -4.02 11.77 7.55
N VAL A 161 -3.27 12.56 6.76
CA VAL A 161 -2.29 12.03 5.80
C VAL A 161 -0.93 12.00 6.46
N SER A 162 -0.28 10.83 6.45
CA SER A 162 1.04 10.67 7.05
C SER A 162 2.02 11.66 6.41
N SER A 163 2.86 12.29 7.24
CA SER A 163 3.79 13.33 6.77
C SER A 163 4.79 12.83 5.71
N ASN A 164 5.03 11.51 5.63
CA ASN A 164 5.87 10.93 4.60
C ASN A 164 5.11 10.80 3.27
N THR A 165 3.87 10.32 3.31
CA THR A 165 3.02 10.26 2.11
C THR A 165 2.87 11.64 1.43
N VAL A 166 2.67 12.71 2.21
CA VAL A 166 2.61 14.07 1.63
C VAL A 166 3.94 14.48 1.01
N LYS A 167 5.09 14.11 1.60
CA LYS A 167 6.42 14.39 1.04
C LYS A 167 6.64 13.64 -0.27
N ASP A 168 6.28 12.37 -0.32
CA ASP A 168 6.45 11.52 -1.51
C ASP A 168 5.64 12.07 -2.69
N MET A 169 4.40 12.49 -2.43
CA MET A 169 3.57 13.14 -3.45
C MET A 169 4.10 14.51 -3.86
N ILE A 170 4.71 15.27 -2.95
CA ILE A 170 5.38 16.53 -3.30
C ILE A 170 6.57 16.27 -4.25
N MET A 171 7.38 15.23 -3.99
CA MET A 171 8.47 14.84 -4.89
C MET A 171 7.94 14.41 -6.25
N GLU A 172 6.94 13.52 -6.28
CA GLU A 172 6.32 13.06 -7.52
C GLU A 172 5.76 14.22 -8.36
N ILE A 173 5.08 15.19 -7.73
CA ILE A 173 4.55 16.38 -8.42
C ILE A 173 5.67 17.25 -8.98
N ILE A 174 6.84 17.28 -8.35
CA ILE A 174 7.96 18.09 -8.82
C ILE A 174 8.72 17.35 -9.92
N ASP A 175 8.93 16.05 -9.77
CA ASP A 175 9.64 15.20 -10.73
C ASP A 175 8.82 14.99 -12.01
N SER A 176 7.48 15.03 -11.94
CA SER A 176 6.60 14.91 -13.10
C SER A 176 6.48 16.18 -13.95
N TYR A 177 7.13 17.28 -13.57
CA TYR A 177 7.13 18.52 -14.34
C TYR A 177 8.49 18.74 -15.02
N GLU A 178 8.49 18.79 -16.35
CA GLU A 178 9.70 19.01 -17.15
C GLU A 178 10.32 20.40 -16.88
N ASP A 179 11.43 20.37 -16.13
CA ASP A 179 12.67 21.19 -16.11
C ASP A 179 12.67 22.70 -16.47
N SER A 180 11.52 23.36 -16.64
CA SER A 180 11.47 24.80 -17.02
C SER A 180 10.44 25.63 -16.29
N GLN A 181 9.43 25.04 -15.63
CA GLN A 181 8.48 25.79 -14.82
C GLN A 181 8.70 25.54 -13.33
N LYS A 182 9.33 26.53 -12.67
CA LYS A 182 9.47 26.58 -11.21
C LYS A 182 8.09 26.43 -10.55
N LEU A 183 7.77 25.25 -10.01
CA LEU A 183 6.53 25.03 -9.29
C LEU A 183 6.54 25.80 -7.97
N SER A 184 5.60 26.72 -7.83
CA SER A 184 5.37 27.43 -6.58
C SER A 184 4.72 26.50 -5.56
N ASP A 185 4.95 26.75 -4.27
CA ASP A 185 4.29 26.01 -3.19
C ASP A 185 2.77 26.09 -3.29
N GLN A 186 2.25 27.22 -3.79
CA GLN A 186 0.82 27.40 -4.02
C GLN A 186 0.31 26.46 -5.12
N LYS A 187 1.10 26.25 -6.18
CA LYS A 187 0.73 25.35 -7.26
C LYS A 187 0.72 23.89 -6.81
N ILE A 188 1.68 23.50 -5.97
CA ILE A 188 1.71 22.16 -5.37
C ILE A 188 0.49 21.96 -4.46
N VAL A 189 0.08 22.97 -3.68
CA VAL A 189 -1.17 22.91 -2.90
C VAL A 189 -2.38 22.67 -3.81
N GLU A 190 -2.48 23.37 -4.94
CA GLU A 190 -3.58 23.17 -5.90
C GLU A 190 -3.59 21.76 -6.48
N VAL A 191 -2.42 21.23 -6.87
CA VAL A 191 -2.31 19.87 -7.42
C VAL A 191 -2.66 18.83 -6.36
N LEU A 192 -2.18 18.99 -5.13
CA LEU A 192 -2.56 18.14 -4.00
C LEU A 192 -4.07 18.23 -3.71
N ALA A 193 -4.65 19.43 -3.75
CA ALA A 193 -6.08 19.63 -3.54
C ALA A 193 -6.92 18.96 -4.63
N LYS A 194 -6.47 18.98 -5.90
CA LYS A 194 -7.09 18.21 -7.00
C LYS A 194 -6.99 16.70 -6.77
N ARG A 195 -5.90 16.23 -6.15
CA ARG A 195 -5.72 14.84 -5.68
C ARG A 195 -6.45 14.53 -4.35
N GLY A 196 -7.33 15.42 -3.89
CA GLY A 196 -8.14 15.23 -2.67
C GLY A 196 -7.41 15.52 -1.35
N ILE A 197 -6.18 16.04 -1.39
CA ILE A 197 -5.33 16.28 -0.22
C ILE A 197 -5.30 17.78 0.08
N LYS A 198 -5.97 18.15 1.18
CA LYS A 198 -5.95 19.54 1.66
C LYS A 198 -4.77 19.76 2.60
N VAL A 199 -3.79 20.53 2.15
CA VAL A 199 -2.64 20.96 2.96
C VAL A 199 -2.44 22.45 2.83
N ALA A 200 -2.04 23.10 3.93
CA ALA A 200 -1.70 24.51 3.89
C ALA A 200 -0.39 24.74 3.10
N ARG A 201 -0.27 25.89 2.42
CA ARG A 201 0.95 26.29 1.72
C ARG A 201 2.20 26.25 2.61
N ARG A 202 2.07 26.68 3.87
CA ARG A 202 3.16 26.63 4.86
C ARG A 202 3.64 25.20 5.14
N THR A 203 2.73 24.23 5.10
CA THR A 203 3.03 22.80 5.28
C THR A 203 3.79 22.24 4.09
N VAL A 204 3.40 22.60 2.87
CA VAL A 204 4.16 22.29 1.64
C VAL A 204 5.56 22.89 1.68
N ALA A 205 5.70 24.17 2.04
CA ALA A 205 7.00 24.83 2.17
C ALA A 205 7.91 24.15 3.21
N LYS A 206 7.34 23.78 4.37
CA LYS A 206 8.04 23.02 5.42
C LYS A 206 8.52 21.66 4.91
N TYR A 207 7.71 20.96 4.13
CA TYR A 207 8.07 19.64 3.59
C TYR A 207 9.08 19.72 2.46
N ARG A 208 8.98 20.69 1.53
CA ARG A 208 10.02 20.96 0.54
C ARG A 208 11.37 21.25 1.19
N LYS A 209 11.39 22.06 2.26
CA LYS A 209 12.62 22.34 3.02
C LYS A 209 13.21 21.07 3.64
N LYS A 210 12.37 20.18 4.18
CA LYS A 210 12.82 18.87 4.71
C LYS A 210 13.32 17.91 3.63
N LEU A 211 12.84 18.06 2.39
CA LEU A 211 13.26 17.30 1.22
C LEU A 211 14.46 17.95 0.49
N ASN A 212 15.05 19.01 1.04
CA ASN A 212 16.13 19.79 0.42
C ASN A 212 15.78 20.36 -0.98
N ILE A 213 14.50 20.57 -1.25
CA ILE A 213 14.02 21.20 -2.48
C ILE A 213 13.93 22.70 -2.25
N LEU A 214 14.75 23.50 -2.95
CA LEU A 214 14.68 24.96 -2.83
C LEU A 214 13.33 25.48 -3.33
N SER A 215 12.77 26.47 -2.63
CA SER A 215 11.52 27.11 -3.07
C SER A 215 11.75 27.93 -4.33
N SER A 216 10.70 28.18 -5.11
CA SER A 216 10.77 29.02 -6.31
C SER A 216 11.23 30.47 -6.04
N PHE A 217 11.32 30.88 -4.77
CA PHE A 217 11.67 32.24 -4.35
C PHE A 217 13.13 32.39 -3.94
N HIS A 218 13.86 31.28 -3.73
CA HIS A 218 15.27 31.28 -3.32
C HIS A 218 16.17 30.47 -4.27
N ARG A 219 15.72 30.27 -5.52
CA ARG A 219 16.51 29.69 -6.61
C ARG A 219 16.05 30.29 -7.93
#